data_AF-A0AAC9N5M0-F1
#
_entry.id   AF-A0AAC9N5M0-F1
#
_cell.length_a   1.000
_cell.length_b   1.000
_cell.length_c   1.000
_cell.angle_alpha   90.00
_cell.angle_beta   90.00
_cell.angle_gamma   90.00
#
_symmetry.space_group_name_H-M   'P 1'
#
loop_
_entity.id
_entity.type
_entity.pdbx_description
1 polymer ?
#
loop_
_entity_poly.entity_id
_entity_poly.type
_entity_poly.pdbx_seq_one_letter_code
_entity_poly.pdbx_strand_id
1 'polypeptide(L)'
;MEKGFVSRLFIGCVLFTALQTLQAQKGFKPLFDGKTTAGWHSYGKTSASAGWKVEEGVLHFDPEAAKNGQGGDLVTDAEYENFHLKLDWKVAPNANSGIIFYVNENPEKYKNTYDTGLEMQVLDNNGHSDGKIIKHRAGDLYDLIQSKSEPVKPVGEWNTAEIISKKGKLTLILNGVVVVETVLWDDHFKKLIAGSKFATWPGFGTFKKGKIALQDHGNNVWYRNIMIKE
;
A
#
# COMPACT_ATOMS: atom_id res chain seq x y z
N MET A 1 63.82 -8.00 26.23
CA MET A 1 63.30 -6.80 25.54
C MET A 1 62.21 -7.28 24.60
N GLU A 2 61.00 -6.74 24.79
CA GLU A 2 59.82 -6.68 23.87
C GLU A 2 59.19 -8.03 23.44
N LYS A 3 58.05 -8.51 23.99
CA LYS A 3 56.64 -8.04 24.03
C LYS A 3 55.96 -7.85 22.68
N GLY A 4 54.88 -8.63 22.48
CA GLY A 4 53.68 -8.27 21.70
C GLY A 4 53.46 -9.11 20.46
N PHE A 5 52.25 -9.48 20.04
CA PHE A 5 50.91 -9.35 20.60
C PHE A 5 50.01 -10.26 19.75
N VAL A 6 49.05 -10.94 20.38
CA VAL A 6 48.03 -11.77 19.72
C VAL A 6 47.09 -10.86 18.93
N SER A 7 46.82 -11.16 17.66
CA SER A 7 45.67 -10.58 16.96
C SER A 7 44.82 -11.69 16.35
N ARG A 8 43.81 -12.11 17.15
CA ARG A 8 42.58 -12.69 16.64
C ARG A 8 41.75 -11.52 16.10
N LEU A 9 41.71 -11.32 14.78
CA LEU A 9 40.74 -10.43 14.19
C LEU A 9 39.47 -11.22 13.89
N PHE A 10 38.50 -11.07 14.79
CA PHE A 10 37.10 -11.36 14.55
C PHE A 10 36.64 -10.59 13.29
N ILE A 11 36.50 -11.28 12.16
CA ILE A 11 35.63 -10.84 11.07
C ILE A 11 34.20 -11.10 11.54
N GLY A 12 33.73 -10.25 12.45
CA GLY A 12 32.45 -10.43 13.15
C GLY A 12 31.70 -9.13 13.45
N CYS A 13 32.18 -7.98 12.97
CA CYS A 13 31.56 -6.69 13.32
C CYS A 13 31.42 -5.68 12.17
N VAL A 14 31.69 -6.06 10.92
CA VAL A 14 31.42 -5.18 9.76
C VAL A 14 30.07 -5.47 9.09
N LEU A 15 29.49 -6.66 9.28
CA LEU A 15 28.14 -7.00 8.80
C LEU A 15 27.02 -6.71 9.80
N PHE A 16 27.34 -6.56 11.10
CA PHE A 16 26.36 -6.11 12.09
C PHE A 16 26.07 -4.61 11.94
N THR A 17 27.01 -3.85 11.36
CA THR A 17 26.96 -2.42 11.04
C THR A 17 26.23 -2.03 9.76
N ALA A 18 25.49 -2.96 9.12
CA ALA A 18 24.27 -2.60 8.40
C ALA A 18 23.10 -2.30 9.37
N LEU A 19 23.42 -2.08 10.66
CA LEU A 19 22.87 -1.01 11.51
C LEU A 19 21.98 -0.05 10.71
N GLN A 20 20.70 0.01 11.05
CA GLN A 20 20.03 1.27 11.39
C GLN A 20 20.04 2.40 10.32
N THR A 21 20.39 2.14 9.06
CA THR A 21 20.62 3.17 8.03
C THR A 21 19.35 3.63 7.31
N LEU A 22 18.18 3.16 7.73
CA LEU A 22 16.99 4.01 7.77
C LEU A 22 16.57 4.14 9.23
N GLN A 23 17.36 4.91 9.99
CA GLN A 23 16.99 5.52 11.25
C GLN A 23 15.51 5.87 11.17
N ALA A 24 14.65 5.11 11.88
CA ALA A 24 13.21 5.26 11.87
C ALA A 24 12.89 6.74 11.72
N GLN A 25 12.49 7.14 10.51
CA GLN A 25 12.27 8.54 10.17
C GLN A 25 11.28 9.03 11.23
N LYS A 26 11.68 9.93 12.13
CA LYS A 26 11.10 10.05 13.50
C LYS A 26 9.61 9.67 13.59
N GLY A 27 9.33 8.51 14.18
CA GLY A 27 7.97 7.99 14.43
C GLY A 27 7.45 6.95 13.43
N PHE A 28 8.17 6.63 12.36
CA PHE A 28 7.80 5.52 11.48
C PHE A 28 8.15 4.16 12.09
N LYS A 29 7.21 3.22 12.01
CA LYS A 29 7.38 1.80 12.36
C LYS A 29 7.13 0.92 11.12
N PRO A 30 7.80 -0.23 10.98
CA PRO A 30 7.52 -1.15 9.89
C PRO A 30 6.12 -1.75 10.03
N LEU A 31 5.37 -1.76 8.92
CA LEU A 31 4.17 -2.58 8.75
C LEU A 31 4.50 -3.94 8.12
N PHE A 32 5.60 -4.02 7.39
CA PHE A 32 6.11 -5.26 6.81
C PHE A 32 7.55 -5.48 7.28
N ASP A 33 7.84 -6.67 7.78
CA ASP A 33 9.14 -7.02 8.36
C ASP A 33 10.18 -7.49 7.32
N GLY A 34 9.78 -7.61 6.05
CA GLY A 34 10.62 -8.11 4.96
C GLY A 34 10.79 -9.63 4.94
N LYS A 35 10.09 -10.38 5.79
CA LYS A 35 10.32 -11.81 6.02
C LYS A 35 9.04 -12.64 6.03
N THR A 36 7.96 -12.08 6.57
CA THR A 36 6.71 -12.79 6.80
C THR A 36 5.52 -11.87 6.52
N THR A 37 4.32 -12.44 6.48
CA THR A 37 3.06 -11.68 6.44
C THR A 37 2.53 -11.36 7.84
N ALA A 38 3.37 -11.41 8.89
CA ALA A 38 2.95 -11.05 10.23
C ALA A 38 2.41 -9.61 10.28
N GLY A 39 1.26 -9.42 10.95
CA GLY A 39 0.54 -8.14 10.94
C GLY A 39 -0.45 -8.00 9.77
N TRP A 40 -0.59 -9.03 8.93
CA TRP A 40 -1.46 -9.05 7.77
C TRP A 40 -2.25 -10.36 7.63
N HIS A 41 -3.44 -10.26 7.05
CA HIS A 41 -4.24 -11.40 6.60
C HIS A 41 -4.99 -11.05 5.32
N SER A 42 -5.46 -12.06 4.58
CA SER A 42 -6.37 -11.80 3.47
C SER A 42 -7.75 -11.39 4.00
N TYR A 43 -8.42 -10.47 3.33
CA TYR A 43 -9.73 -9.94 3.74
C TYR A 43 -10.73 -11.06 4.06
N GLY A 44 -11.32 -11.00 5.25
CA GLY A 44 -12.27 -11.97 5.78
C GLY A 44 -11.65 -13.31 6.21
N LYS A 45 -10.32 -13.42 6.26
CA LYS A 45 -9.57 -14.64 6.65
C LYS A 45 -8.70 -14.38 7.88
N THR A 46 -8.14 -15.44 8.45
CA THR A 46 -7.25 -15.37 9.63
C THR A 46 -5.76 -15.36 9.29
N SER A 47 -5.41 -15.56 8.01
CA SER A 47 -4.04 -15.56 7.52
C SER A 47 -3.98 -15.00 6.11
N ALA A 48 -2.78 -14.61 5.66
CA ALA A 48 -2.53 -14.33 4.25
C ALA A 48 -2.79 -15.58 3.40
N SER A 49 -3.35 -15.39 2.22
CA SER A 49 -3.55 -16.46 1.25
C SER A 49 -2.24 -16.87 0.58
N ALA A 50 -2.22 -18.02 -0.10
CA ALA A 50 -1.04 -18.51 -0.81
C ALA A 50 -0.62 -17.62 -2.01
N GLY A 51 -1.53 -16.76 -2.49
CA GLY A 51 -1.22 -15.75 -3.50
C GLY A 51 -0.23 -14.69 -3.03
N TRP A 52 -0.13 -14.45 -1.72
CA TRP A 52 0.81 -13.47 -1.15
C TRP A 52 2.08 -14.17 -0.67
N LYS A 53 3.19 -13.92 -1.38
CA LYS A 53 4.51 -14.50 -1.11
C LYS A 53 5.48 -13.45 -0.59
N VAL A 54 6.44 -13.88 0.22
CA VAL A 54 7.54 -13.03 0.68
C VAL A 54 8.86 -13.62 0.19
N GLU A 55 9.57 -12.87 -0.64
CA GLU A 55 10.84 -13.26 -1.24
C GLU A 55 11.79 -12.06 -1.22
N GLU A 56 13.00 -12.25 -0.68
CA GLU A 56 14.07 -11.22 -0.67
C GLU A 56 13.65 -9.83 -0.14
N GLY A 57 12.83 -9.77 0.91
CA GLY A 57 12.37 -8.49 1.46
C GLY A 57 11.24 -7.84 0.67
N VAL A 58 10.61 -8.57 -0.25
CA VAL A 58 9.52 -8.11 -1.11
C VAL A 58 8.28 -8.96 -0.85
N LEU A 59 7.15 -8.28 -0.65
CA LEU A 59 5.83 -8.88 -0.64
C LEU A 59 5.28 -8.88 -2.06
N HIS A 60 4.93 -10.05 -2.60
CA HIS A 60 4.51 -10.24 -3.98
C HIS A 60 3.14 -10.92 -4.03
N PHE A 61 2.21 -10.34 -4.79
CA PHE A 61 1.02 -11.07 -5.18
C PHE A 61 1.26 -11.84 -6.49
N ASP A 62 1.19 -13.17 -6.41
CA ASP A 62 1.33 -14.10 -7.53
C ASP A 62 -0.05 -14.66 -7.94
N PRO A 63 -0.61 -14.24 -9.08
CA PRO A 63 -1.93 -14.70 -9.53
C PRO A 63 -1.98 -16.19 -9.85
N GLU A 64 -0.86 -16.82 -10.18
CA GLU A 64 -0.81 -18.27 -10.44
C GLU A 64 -1.00 -19.06 -9.14
N ALA A 65 -0.38 -18.60 -8.05
CA ALA A 65 -0.56 -19.16 -6.72
C ALA A 65 -1.94 -18.83 -6.11
N ALA A 66 -2.58 -17.76 -6.58
CA ALA A 66 -3.90 -17.33 -6.15
C ALA A 66 -5.07 -18.11 -6.80
N LYS A 67 -4.79 -18.99 -7.77
CA LYS A 67 -5.80 -19.83 -8.42
C LYS A 67 -6.61 -20.65 -7.41
N ASN A 68 -7.83 -21.04 -7.78
CA ASN A 68 -8.74 -21.83 -6.96
C ASN A 68 -9.13 -21.17 -5.62
N GLY A 69 -9.32 -19.85 -5.61
CA GLY A 69 -9.80 -19.10 -4.44
C GLY A 69 -8.70 -18.77 -3.40
N GLN A 70 -7.44 -18.92 -3.78
CA GLN A 70 -6.26 -18.63 -2.95
C GLN A 70 -5.75 -17.18 -3.11
N GLY A 71 -6.56 -16.30 -3.69
CA GLY A 71 -6.32 -14.86 -3.72
C GLY A 71 -6.99 -14.11 -2.56
N GLY A 72 -7.28 -12.84 -2.83
CA GLY A 72 -7.92 -11.88 -1.95
C GLY A 72 -6.96 -10.79 -1.47
N ASP A 73 -7.49 -9.58 -1.36
CA ASP A 73 -6.77 -8.41 -0.85
C ASP A 73 -6.11 -8.72 0.49
N LEU A 74 -4.90 -8.22 0.69
CA LEU A 74 -4.19 -8.33 1.95
C LEU A 74 -4.48 -7.10 2.80
N VAL A 75 -5.01 -7.29 4.01
CA VAL A 75 -5.32 -6.23 4.97
C VAL A 75 -4.43 -6.30 6.20
N THR A 76 -4.19 -5.15 6.83
CA THR A 76 -3.53 -5.08 8.13
C THR A 76 -4.41 -5.66 9.25
N ASP A 77 -3.77 -6.24 10.27
CA ASP A 77 -4.43 -6.65 11.51
C ASP A 77 -5.01 -5.45 12.26
N ALA A 78 -4.23 -4.36 12.32
CA ALA A 78 -4.59 -3.13 13.00
C ALA A 78 -5.37 -2.15 12.10
N GLU A 79 -6.08 -1.23 12.74
CA GLU A 79 -6.80 -0.11 12.11
C GLU A 79 -6.15 1.23 12.43
N TYR A 80 -6.20 2.15 11.48
CA TYR A 80 -5.55 3.46 11.54
C TYR A 80 -6.55 4.58 11.28
N GLU A 81 -6.43 5.68 12.02
CA GLU A 81 -7.28 6.87 11.89
C GLU A 81 -6.50 8.03 11.27
N ASN A 82 -5.45 8.48 11.96
CA ASN A 82 -4.49 9.45 11.46
C ASN A 82 -3.20 8.70 11.17
N PHE A 83 -2.66 8.86 9.97
CA PHE A 83 -1.45 8.14 9.60
C PHE A 83 -0.68 8.83 8.49
N HIS A 84 0.60 8.48 8.40
CA HIS A 84 1.47 8.67 7.26
C HIS A 84 1.98 7.28 6.87
N LEU A 85 1.40 6.71 5.82
CA LEU A 85 1.83 5.47 5.21
C LEU A 85 2.85 5.80 4.13
N LYS A 86 3.95 5.03 4.07
CA LYS A 86 4.95 5.09 3.02
C LYS A 86 5.26 3.66 2.57
N LEU A 87 5.24 3.42 1.27
CA LEU A 87 5.60 2.12 0.72
C LEU A 87 6.14 2.25 -0.69
N ASP A 88 6.90 1.25 -1.12
CA ASP A 88 7.32 1.12 -2.52
C ASP A 88 6.46 0.05 -3.20
N TRP A 89 6.08 0.30 -4.45
CA TRP A 89 5.38 -0.65 -5.29
C TRP A 89 6.00 -0.76 -6.68
N LYS A 90 5.86 -1.94 -7.29
CA LYS A 90 6.25 -2.24 -8.68
C LYS A 90 5.16 -3.12 -9.29
N VAL A 91 4.90 -2.96 -10.58
CA VAL A 91 3.86 -3.71 -11.30
C VAL A 91 4.42 -4.38 -12.56
N ALA A 92 3.77 -5.47 -12.99
CA ALA A 92 4.02 -6.13 -14.27
C ALA A 92 3.28 -5.40 -15.41
N PRO A 93 3.56 -5.72 -16.70
CA PRO A 93 2.81 -5.15 -17.81
C PRO A 93 1.32 -5.46 -17.70
N ASN A 94 0.48 -4.46 -18.00
CA ASN A 94 -0.97 -4.52 -17.91
C ASN A 94 -1.49 -4.88 -16.51
N ALA A 95 -0.74 -4.62 -15.44
CA ALA A 95 -1.17 -4.95 -14.10
C ALA A 95 -2.01 -3.83 -13.46
N ASN A 96 -2.95 -4.26 -12.63
CA ASN A 96 -3.79 -3.45 -11.75
C ASN A 96 -3.65 -3.94 -10.31
N SER A 97 -3.70 -3.01 -9.36
CA SER A 97 -3.73 -3.22 -7.92
C SER A 97 -4.10 -1.87 -7.27
N GLY A 98 -4.03 -1.78 -5.96
CA GLY A 98 -4.39 -0.56 -5.24
C GLY A 98 -3.90 -0.58 -3.80
N ILE A 99 -3.66 0.61 -3.27
CA ILE A 99 -3.40 0.84 -1.84
C ILE A 99 -4.68 1.40 -1.25
N ILE A 100 -5.43 0.55 -0.57
CA ILE A 100 -6.76 0.88 -0.04
C ILE A 100 -6.62 1.22 1.45
N PHE A 101 -7.34 2.23 1.92
CA PHE A 101 -7.27 2.69 3.31
C PHE A 101 -8.65 3.03 3.87
N TYR A 102 -8.76 3.01 5.20
CA TYR A 102 -10.04 3.08 5.92
C TYR A 102 -11.00 1.92 5.62
N VAL A 103 -10.46 0.74 5.34
CA VAL A 103 -11.28 -0.47 5.14
C VAL A 103 -11.94 -0.87 6.45
N ASN A 104 -13.26 -1.01 6.43
CA ASN A 104 -14.01 -1.66 7.50
C ASN A 104 -14.20 -3.14 7.15
N GLU A 105 -13.45 -4.00 7.82
CA GLU A 105 -13.52 -5.45 7.59
C GLU A 105 -14.68 -6.06 8.39
N ASN A 106 -15.83 -6.12 7.72
CA ASN A 106 -16.99 -6.87 8.18
C ASN A 106 -17.45 -7.75 7.00
N PRO A 107 -16.89 -8.96 6.84
CA PRO A 107 -17.16 -9.80 5.67
C PRO A 107 -18.62 -10.24 5.54
N GLU A 108 -19.42 -10.15 6.61
CA GLU A 108 -20.86 -10.39 6.55
C GLU A 108 -21.58 -9.26 5.78
N LYS A 109 -21.15 -8.01 5.98
CA LYS A 109 -21.77 -6.80 5.41
C LYS A 109 -21.08 -6.29 4.14
N TYR A 110 -19.76 -6.29 4.11
CA TYR A 110 -18.91 -5.77 3.04
C TYR A 110 -18.07 -6.93 2.51
N LYS A 111 -18.23 -7.29 1.24
CA LYS A 111 -17.59 -8.46 0.63
C LYS A 111 -16.18 -8.17 0.16
N ASN A 112 -15.84 -6.90 -0.06
CA ASN A 112 -14.56 -6.47 -0.58
C ASN A 112 -14.02 -5.28 0.21
N THR A 113 -12.70 -5.08 0.16
CA THR A 113 -12.06 -3.92 0.80
C THR A 113 -12.56 -2.59 0.22
N TYR A 114 -12.78 -2.54 -1.09
CA TYR A 114 -13.26 -1.37 -1.82
C TYR A 114 -14.73 -1.02 -1.55
N ASP A 115 -15.51 -1.89 -0.90
CA ASP A 115 -16.90 -1.56 -0.52
C ASP A 115 -16.95 -0.41 0.50
N THR A 116 -15.83 -0.17 1.20
CA THR A 116 -15.71 0.82 2.27
C THR A 116 -14.49 1.73 2.13
N GLY A 117 -13.35 1.17 1.72
CA GLY A 117 -12.08 1.86 1.69
C GLY A 117 -11.93 2.84 0.51
N LEU A 118 -11.07 3.84 0.70
CA LEU A 118 -10.59 4.74 -0.34
C LEU A 118 -9.30 4.18 -0.93
N GLU A 119 -9.01 4.46 -2.20
CA GLU A 119 -7.94 3.81 -2.93
C GLU A 119 -7.00 4.82 -3.58
N MET A 120 -5.71 4.72 -3.27
CA MET A 120 -4.65 5.26 -4.13
C MET A 120 -4.30 4.20 -5.16
N GLN A 121 -4.55 4.52 -6.43
CA GLN A 121 -4.48 3.56 -7.52
C GLN A 121 -3.04 3.14 -7.83
N VAL A 122 -2.84 1.84 -8.13
CA VAL A 122 -1.57 1.24 -8.55
C VAL A 122 -1.77 0.55 -9.90
N LEU A 123 -1.27 1.17 -10.98
CA LEU A 123 -1.60 0.73 -12.35
C LEU A 123 -0.44 0.86 -13.33
N ASP A 124 -0.39 -0.03 -14.31
CA ASP A 124 0.22 0.27 -15.62
C ASP A 124 -0.72 1.17 -16.44
N ASN A 125 -0.52 2.49 -16.37
CA ASN A 125 -1.37 3.49 -17.02
C ASN A 125 -1.54 3.29 -18.53
N ASN A 126 -0.51 2.78 -19.22
CA ASN A 126 -0.49 2.71 -20.67
C ASN A 126 -0.84 1.30 -21.18
N GLY A 127 -0.60 0.26 -20.38
CA GLY A 127 -0.94 -1.12 -20.74
C GLY A 127 -2.34 -1.55 -20.28
N HIS A 128 -2.75 -1.21 -19.06
CA HIS A 128 -4.04 -1.67 -18.54
C HIS A 128 -5.20 -0.86 -19.14
N SER A 129 -6.30 -1.54 -19.50
CA SER A 129 -7.45 -0.92 -20.16
C SER A 129 -8.12 0.18 -19.31
N ASP A 130 -8.08 0.02 -17.99
CA ASP A 130 -8.64 1.00 -17.04
C ASP A 130 -7.89 2.34 -17.07
N GLY A 131 -6.61 2.33 -17.47
CA GLY A 131 -5.81 3.55 -17.64
C GLY A 131 -6.29 4.49 -18.75
N LYS A 132 -7.27 4.06 -19.56
CA LYS A 132 -7.99 4.94 -20.50
C LYS A 132 -8.91 5.93 -19.78
N ILE A 133 -9.33 5.61 -18.55
CA ILE A 133 -10.11 6.50 -17.70
C ILE A 133 -9.12 7.30 -16.87
N ILE A 134 -9.15 8.62 -17.05
CA ILE A 134 -8.12 9.51 -16.50
C ILE A 134 -8.12 9.55 -14.95
N LYS A 135 -9.23 9.18 -14.29
CA LYS A 135 -9.33 9.06 -12.81
C LYS A 135 -9.02 7.66 -12.26
N HIS A 136 -8.56 6.75 -13.12
CA HIS A 136 -8.23 5.37 -12.78
C HIS A 136 -6.74 5.09 -12.95
N ARG A 137 -5.90 6.12 -13.06
CA ARG A 137 -4.45 6.01 -13.28
C ARG A 137 -3.68 6.00 -11.97
N ALA A 138 -2.45 5.50 -12.03
CA ALA A 138 -1.55 5.39 -10.88
C ALA A 138 -1.40 6.75 -10.17
N GLY A 139 -1.65 6.76 -8.86
CA GLY A 139 -1.59 7.95 -8.00
C GLY A 139 -2.90 8.74 -7.88
N ASP A 140 -3.92 8.42 -8.69
CA ASP A 140 -5.26 8.99 -8.50
C ASP A 140 -5.88 8.53 -7.19
N LEU A 141 -6.82 9.33 -6.67
CA LEU A 141 -7.82 8.84 -5.75
C LEU A 141 -8.93 8.21 -6.59
N TYR A 142 -8.91 6.88 -6.69
CA TYR A 142 -9.61 6.09 -7.69
C TYR A 142 -11.09 6.51 -7.89
N ASP A 143 -11.45 6.82 -9.14
CA ASP A 143 -12.77 7.30 -9.62
C ASP A 143 -13.26 8.64 -9.01
N LEU A 144 -12.56 9.20 -8.02
CA LEU A 144 -12.91 10.47 -7.37
C LEU A 144 -12.10 11.64 -7.95
N ILE A 145 -10.78 11.61 -7.80
CA ILE A 145 -9.88 12.74 -8.08
C ILE A 145 -8.69 12.26 -8.92
N GLN A 146 -8.59 12.83 -10.12
CA GLN A 146 -7.40 12.71 -10.97
C GLN A 146 -6.20 13.39 -10.30
N SER A 147 -5.05 12.75 -10.40
CA SER A 147 -3.75 13.30 -10.04
C SER A 147 -3.41 14.57 -10.83
N LYS A 148 -2.79 15.55 -10.16
CA LYS A 148 -2.32 16.80 -10.79
C LYS A 148 -1.18 16.59 -11.81
N SER A 149 -0.49 15.46 -11.75
CA SER A 149 0.60 15.08 -12.67
C SER A 149 0.79 13.55 -12.71
N GLU A 150 1.56 13.01 -13.65
CA GLU A 150 1.82 11.57 -13.73
C GLU A 150 3.30 11.26 -13.45
N PRO A 151 3.77 11.39 -12.20
CA PRO A 151 5.17 11.12 -11.84
C PRO A 151 5.48 9.61 -11.76
N VAL A 152 4.56 8.74 -12.20
CA VAL A 152 4.71 7.29 -12.18
C VAL A 152 5.86 6.87 -13.11
N LYS A 153 6.67 5.93 -12.65
CA LYS A 153 7.77 5.35 -13.43
C LYS A 153 7.26 4.25 -14.36
N PRO A 154 8.03 3.91 -15.42
CA PRO A 154 7.70 2.78 -16.29
C PRO A 154 7.46 1.47 -15.54
N VAL A 155 6.71 0.58 -16.18
CA VAL A 155 6.48 -0.80 -15.72
C VAL A 155 7.80 -1.50 -15.38
N GLY A 156 7.82 -2.25 -14.28
CA GLY A 156 9.01 -2.93 -13.78
C GLY A 156 9.92 -2.07 -12.90
N GLU A 157 9.69 -0.76 -12.82
CA GLU A 157 10.42 0.12 -11.89
C GLU A 157 9.68 0.30 -10.56
N TRP A 158 10.46 0.57 -9.51
CA TRP A 158 9.93 0.84 -8.17
C TRP A 158 9.47 2.30 -8.06
N ASN A 159 8.20 2.45 -7.70
CA ASN A 159 7.55 3.70 -7.34
C ASN A 159 7.43 3.81 -5.82
N THR A 160 7.53 5.00 -5.27
CA THR A 160 7.29 5.25 -3.84
C THR A 160 5.98 6.02 -3.68
N ALA A 161 5.03 5.45 -2.94
CA ALA A 161 3.76 6.09 -2.59
C ALA A 161 3.79 6.53 -1.13
N GLU A 162 3.22 7.71 -0.86
CA GLU A 162 2.90 8.16 0.50
C GLU A 162 1.44 8.58 0.61
N ILE A 163 0.76 8.12 1.65
CA ILE A 163 -0.62 8.46 1.97
C ILE A 163 -0.62 9.11 3.35
N ILE A 164 -0.88 10.41 3.40
CA ILE A 164 -0.91 11.18 4.63
C ILE A 164 -2.36 11.56 4.88
N SER A 165 -2.94 11.02 5.96
CA SER A 165 -4.25 11.44 6.45
C SER A 165 -4.13 11.98 7.87
N LYS A 166 -4.47 13.25 8.05
CA LYS A 166 -4.38 13.94 9.34
C LYS A 166 -5.61 14.80 9.57
N LYS A 167 -6.45 14.38 10.51
CA LYS A 167 -7.72 15.03 10.88
C LYS A 167 -8.59 15.28 9.65
N GLY A 168 -8.70 14.27 8.79
CA GLY A 168 -9.46 14.32 7.53
C GLY A 168 -8.76 15.02 6.37
N LYS A 169 -7.63 15.71 6.56
CA LYS A 169 -6.84 16.21 5.42
C LYS A 169 -6.07 15.05 4.81
N LEU A 170 -6.35 14.74 3.54
CA LEU A 170 -5.69 13.69 2.77
C LEU A 170 -4.71 14.31 1.77
N THR A 171 -3.48 13.81 1.77
CA THR A 171 -2.45 14.10 0.76
C THR A 171 -1.91 12.78 0.23
N LEU A 172 -1.97 12.59 -1.09
CA LEU A 172 -1.34 11.49 -1.80
C LEU A 172 -0.08 12.01 -2.49
N ILE A 173 1.02 11.28 -2.34
CA ILE A 173 2.33 11.60 -2.92
C ILE A 173 2.80 10.39 -3.71
N LEU A 174 3.24 10.61 -4.94
CA LEU A 174 3.86 9.57 -5.77
C LEU A 174 5.23 10.08 -6.24
N ASN A 175 6.28 9.30 -5.96
CA ASN A 175 7.66 9.60 -6.30
C ASN A 175 8.11 11.01 -5.85
N GLY A 176 7.69 11.42 -4.66
CA GLY A 176 8.02 12.72 -4.07
C GLY A 176 7.20 13.91 -4.57
N VAL A 177 6.24 13.67 -5.47
CA VAL A 177 5.35 14.71 -6.02
C VAL A 177 3.96 14.57 -5.39
N VAL A 178 3.43 15.67 -4.86
CA VAL A 178 2.03 15.72 -4.37
C VAL A 178 1.09 15.60 -5.57
N VAL A 179 0.33 14.51 -5.61
CA VAL A 179 -0.54 14.16 -6.74
C VAL A 179 -2.01 14.49 -6.45
N VAL A 180 -2.48 14.26 -5.22
CA VAL A 180 -3.85 14.58 -4.79
C VAL A 180 -3.83 15.23 -3.41
N GLU A 181 -4.68 16.23 -3.22
CA GLU A 181 -4.98 16.83 -1.92
C GLU A 181 -6.48 17.07 -1.81
N THR A 182 -7.08 16.67 -0.69
CA THR A 182 -8.50 16.90 -0.42
C THR A 182 -8.79 16.87 1.08
N VAL A 183 -10.00 17.28 1.48
CA VAL A 183 -10.50 17.11 2.84
C VAL A 183 -11.60 16.05 2.81
N LEU A 184 -11.38 14.95 3.51
CA LEU A 184 -12.34 13.86 3.63
C LEU A 184 -13.51 14.28 4.52
N TRP A 185 -14.70 13.76 4.18
CA TRP A 185 -15.95 13.87 4.93
C TRP A 185 -16.56 15.28 5.04
N ASP A 186 -15.99 16.27 4.37
CA ASP A 186 -16.65 17.55 4.18
C ASP A 186 -17.72 17.47 3.07
N ASP A 187 -18.45 18.56 2.84
CA ASP A 187 -19.52 18.58 1.84
C ASP A 187 -18.99 18.50 0.40
N HIS A 188 -17.74 18.91 0.16
CA HIS A 188 -17.10 18.73 -1.14
C HIS A 188 -16.83 17.25 -1.43
N PHE A 189 -16.27 16.53 -0.46
CA PHE A 189 -16.02 15.09 -0.56
C PHE A 189 -17.31 14.28 -0.72
N LYS A 190 -18.38 14.62 0.01
CA LYS A 190 -19.70 14.00 -0.20
C LYS A 190 -20.22 14.20 -1.62
N LYS A 191 -20.02 15.39 -2.19
CA LYS A 191 -20.38 15.67 -3.59
C LYS A 191 -19.52 14.89 -4.58
N LEU A 192 -18.22 14.72 -4.30
CA LEU A 192 -17.35 13.86 -5.12
C LEU A 192 -17.87 12.42 -5.15
N ILE A 193 -18.22 11.84 -4.00
CA ILE A 193 -18.79 10.48 -3.93
C ILE A 193 -20.11 10.42 -4.69
N ALA A 194 -21.03 11.36 -4.46
CA ALA A 194 -22.32 11.40 -5.13
C ALA A 194 -22.23 11.53 -6.66
N GLY A 195 -21.13 12.11 -7.18
CA GLY A 195 -20.84 12.23 -8.61
C GLY A 195 -19.98 11.10 -9.19
N SER A 196 -19.69 10.06 -8.43
CA SER A 196 -18.83 8.92 -8.82
C SER A 196 -19.64 7.62 -8.94
N LYS A 197 -19.00 6.52 -9.33
CA LYS A 197 -19.65 5.20 -9.35
C LYS A 197 -20.06 4.70 -7.96
N PHE A 198 -19.51 5.30 -6.91
CA PHE A 198 -19.76 4.93 -5.52
C PHE A 198 -21.01 5.60 -4.91
N ALA A 199 -21.75 6.40 -5.68
CA ALA A 199 -22.91 7.16 -5.19
C ALA A 199 -23.96 6.31 -4.44
N THR A 200 -24.08 5.03 -4.81
CA THR A 200 -25.06 4.09 -4.22
C THR A 200 -24.44 3.12 -3.21
N TRP A 201 -23.15 3.28 -2.87
CA TRP A 201 -22.41 2.35 -2.01
C TRP A 201 -22.42 2.86 -0.57
N PRO A 202 -23.29 2.31 0.31
CA PRO A 202 -23.59 2.93 1.60
C PRO A 202 -22.41 2.96 2.58
N GLY A 203 -21.40 2.09 2.38
CA GLY A 203 -20.21 2.03 3.23
C GLY A 203 -19.03 2.87 2.72
N PHE A 204 -19.02 3.24 1.44
CA PHE A 204 -17.84 3.78 0.77
C PHE A 204 -17.42 5.14 1.33
N GLY A 205 -16.17 5.24 1.78
CA GLY A 205 -15.59 6.48 2.27
C GLY A 205 -16.23 7.02 3.56
N THR A 206 -17.03 6.23 4.27
CA THR A 206 -17.76 6.68 5.48
C THR A 206 -16.96 6.52 6.77
N PHE A 207 -15.97 5.63 6.79
CA PHE A 207 -15.18 5.30 7.96
C PHE A 207 -13.97 6.24 8.11
N LYS A 208 -13.71 6.67 9.36
CA LYS A 208 -12.57 7.54 9.70
C LYS A 208 -11.38 6.80 10.28
N LYS A 209 -11.59 5.54 10.63
CA LYS A 209 -10.60 4.59 11.13
C LYS A 209 -10.88 3.25 10.46
N GLY A 210 -9.83 2.58 9.99
CA GLY A 210 -9.95 1.29 9.33
C GLY A 210 -8.59 0.74 8.90
N LYS A 211 -8.61 -0.43 8.27
CA LYS A 211 -7.40 -1.14 7.86
C LYS A 211 -6.77 -0.51 6.61
N ILE A 212 -5.49 -0.80 6.41
CA ILE A 212 -4.80 -0.62 5.13
C ILE A 212 -4.87 -1.93 4.36
N ALA A 213 -5.09 -1.87 3.05
CA ALA A 213 -5.15 -3.00 2.15
C ALA A 213 -4.20 -2.84 0.95
N LEU A 214 -3.69 -3.97 0.48
CA LEU A 214 -3.02 -4.12 -0.81
C LEU A 214 -3.91 -5.00 -1.68
N GLN A 215 -4.38 -4.48 -2.80
CA GLN A 215 -5.42 -5.13 -3.59
C GLN A 215 -4.85 -6.27 -4.44
N ASP A 216 -5.55 -7.40 -4.41
CA ASP A 216 -5.45 -8.45 -5.43
C ASP A 216 -6.42 -8.11 -6.57
N HIS A 217 -5.88 -7.78 -7.74
CA HIS A 217 -6.65 -7.62 -8.98
C HIS A 217 -6.21 -8.62 -10.07
N GLY A 218 -5.68 -9.79 -9.64
CA GLY A 218 -5.29 -10.88 -10.53
C GLY A 218 -4.02 -10.63 -11.33
N ASN A 219 -3.16 -9.68 -10.92
CA ASN A 219 -1.94 -9.32 -11.63
C ASN A 219 -0.72 -9.31 -10.73
N ASN A 220 0.44 -9.61 -11.30
CA ASN A 220 1.70 -9.56 -10.58
C ASN A 220 2.01 -8.12 -10.10
N VAL A 221 2.09 -7.96 -8.78
CA VAL A 221 2.43 -6.70 -8.10
C VAL A 221 3.34 -6.97 -6.90
N TRP A 222 4.31 -6.09 -6.70
CA TRP A 222 5.31 -6.21 -5.65
C TRP A 222 5.31 -4.98 -4.76
N TYR A 223 5.47 -5.20 -3.46
CA TYR A 223 5.50 -4.19 -2.43
C TYR A 223 6.72 -4.38 -1.52
N ARG A 224 7.32 -3.29 -1.06
CA ARG A 224 8.40 -3.32 -0.04
C ARG A 224 8.46 -2.01 0.73
N ASN A 225 9.32 -1.94 1.74
CA ASN A 225 9.54 -0.73 2.54
C ASN A 225 8.23 -0.15 3.10
N ILE A 226 7.29 -1.01 3.52
CA ILE A 226 5.98 -0.59 4.01
C ILE A 226 6.13 -0.12 5.46
N MET A 227 6.01 1.18 5.66
CA MET A 227 6.22 1.87 6.93
C MET A 227 5.00 2.74 7.22
N ILE A 228 4.63 2.86 8.50
CA ILE A 228 3.56 3.76 8.92
C ILE A 228 3.98 4.59 10.13
N LYS A 229 3.42 5.78 10.25
CA LYS A 229 3.48 6.64 11.43
C LYS A 229 2.07 7.10 11.77
N GLU A 230 1.70 7.05 13.05
CA GLU A 230 0.41 7.52 13.57
C GLU A 230 0.52 8.93 14.19
#